data_AF-A0A0M2K1X7-F1
#
_entry.id   AF-A0A0M2K1X7-F1
#
_cell.length_a   1.000
_cell.length_b   1.000
_cell.length_c   1.000
_cell.angle_alpha   90.00
_cell.angle_beta   90.00
_cell.angle_gamma   90.00
#
_symmetry.space_group_name_H-M   'P 1'
#
loop_
_entity.id
_entity.type
_entity.pdbx_description
1 polymer ?
#
loop_
_entity_poly.entity_id
_entity_poly.type
_entity_poly.pdbx_seq_one_letter_code
_entity_poly.pdbx_strand_id
1 'polypeptide(L)'
;MADRLVVDVEAWQDHASWWDQESEAARERLAVDPATLETAQQAFGKIGSSTVGAAYAATLAARDELGQRMSANAQAVAAHIRRSVQTYVDQERDNQQMLRS
;
A
#
# COMPACT_ATOMS: atom_id res chain seq x y z
N MET A 1 17.56 30.32 -22.28
CA MET A 1 17.12 30.31 -20.87
C MET A 1 16.95 28.85 -20.50
N ALA A 2 17.78 28.33 -19.59
CA ALA A 2 17.63 26.95 -19.14
C ALA A 2 16.33 26.87 -18.33
N ASP A 3 15.40 26.04 -18.78
CA ASP A 3 14.15 25.78 -18.09
C ASP A 3 14.49 25.22 -16.71
N ARG A 4 14.16 25.96 -15.66
CA ARG A 4 14.56 25.58 -14.29
C ARG A 4 13.59 24.49 -13.88
N LEU A 5 14.02 23.23 -14.01
CA LEU A 5 13.26 22.08 -13.53
C LEU A 5 13.15 22.17 -12.01
N VAL A 6 12.04 22.71 -11.52
CA VAL A 6 11.73 22.78 -10.08
C VAL A 6 10.82 21.60 -9.77
N VAL A 7 11.17 20.82 -8.75
CA VAL A 7 10.29 19.75 -8.25
C VAL A 7 9.06 20.37 -7.61
N ASP A 8 7.89 19.95 -8.09
CA ASP A 8 6.61 20.27 -7.48
C ASP A 8 6.41 19.43 -6.21
N VAL A 9 6.81 19.99 -5.07
CA VAL A 9 6.78 19.31 -3.77
C VAL A 9 5.35 18.97 -3.34
N GLU A 10 4.38 19.84 -3.62
CA GLU A 10 2.98 19.64 -3.24
C GLU A 10 2.38 18.47 -4.01
N ALA A 11 2.57 18.44 -5.34
CA ALA A 11 2.09 17.32 -6.16
C ALA A 11 2.66 15.95 -5.71
N TRP A 12 3.92 15.91 -5.27
CA TRP A 12 4.51 14.67 -4.75
C TRP A 12 3.97 14.30 -3.36
N GLN A 13 3.64 15.28 -2.51
CA GLN A 13 2.98 15.02 -1.22
C GLN A 13 1.55 14.50 -1.42
N ASP A 14 0.82 15.04 -2.39
CA ASP A 14 -0.50 14.55 -2.79
C ASP A 14 -0.42 13.11 -3.30
N HIS A 15 0.56 12.79 -4.14
CA HIS A 15 0.79 11.44 -4.62
C HIS A 15 1.11 10.48 -3.47
N ALA A 16 1.96 10.86 -2.51
CA ALA A 16 2.21 10.04 -1.32
C ALA A 16 0.92 9.79 -0.52
N SER A 17 0.04 10.78 -0.41
CA SER A 17 -1.23 10.67 0.29
C SER A 17 -2.22 9.76 -0.45
N TRP A 18 -2.21 9.78 -1.78
CA TRP A 18 -2.96 8.83 -2.60
C TRP A 18 -2.52 7.38 -2.34
N TRP A 19 -1.22 7.12 -2.21
CA TRP A 19 -0.71 5.78 -1.88
C TRP A 19 -1.15 5.30 -0.50
N ASP A 20 -1.28 6.18 0.49
CA ASP A 20 -1.81 5.81 1.79
C ASP A 20 -3.29 5.37 1.69
N GLN A 21 -4.10 6.12 0.94
CA GLN A 21 -5.51 5.77 0.67
C GLN A 21 -5.61 4.45 -0.08
N GLU A 22 -4.78 4.23 -1.09
CA GLU A 22 -4.77 2.99 -1.86
C GLU A 22 -4.31 1.80 -1.00
N SER A 23 -3.42 2.03 -0.02
CA SER A 23 -3.06 1.02 0.98
C SER A 23 -4.29 0.57 1.78
N GLU A 24 -5.08 1.52 2.30
CA GLU A 24 -6.29 1.21 3.07
C GLU A 24 -7.32 0.49 2.19
N ALA A 25 -7.58 1.02 1.00
CA ALA A 25 -8.53 0.44 0.07
C ALA A 25 -8.12 -0.97 -0.39
N ALA A 26 -6.83 -1.26 -0.55
CA ALA A 26 -6.34 -2.60 -0.86
C ALA A 26 -6.64 -3.60 0.27
N ARG A 27 -6.51 -3.20 1.54
CA ARG A 27 -6.91 -4.05 2.67
C ARG A 27 -8.40 -4.30 2.66
N GLU A 28 -9.20 -3.26 2.51
CA GLU A 28 -10.67 -3.36 2.55
C GLU A 28 -11.21 -4.25 1.43
N ARG A 29 -10.72 -4.08 0.19
CA ARG A 29 -11.17 -4.87 -0.97
C ARG A 29 -10.86 -6.35 -0.83
N LEU A 30 -9.80 -6.71 -0.12
CA LEU A 30 -9.30 -8.08 0.00
C LEU A 30 -9.53 -8.71 1.37
N ALA A 31 -10.02 -7.95 2.33
CA ALA A 31 -10.32 -8.42 3.67
C ALA A 31 -11.28 -9.61 3.65
N VAL A 32 -10.95 -10.61 4.46
CA VAL A 32 -11.86 -11.72 4.75
C VAL A 32 -12.02 -11.81 6.26
N ASP A 33 -13.25 -11.70 6.75
CA ASP A 33 -13.48 -11.84 8.19
C ASP A 33 -13.30 -13.31 8.66
N PRO A 34 -12.90 -13.53 9.92
CA PRO A 34 -12.70 -14.88 10.44
C PRO A 34 -13.96 -15.76 10.38
N ALA A 35 -15.15 -15.16 10.53
CA ALA A 35 -16.42 -15.87 10.48
C ALA A 35 -16.72 -16.42 9.07
N THR A 36 -16.28 -15.71 8.03
CA THR A 36 -16.38 -16.09 6.62
C THR A 36 -15.45 -17.24 6.32
N LEU A 37 -14.25 -17.27 6.91
CA LEU A 37 -13.33 -18.41 6.80
C LEU A 37 -13.90 -19.68 7.44
N GLU A 38 -14.48 -19.59 8.63
CA GLU A 38 -15.13 -20.72 9.29
C GLU A 38 -16.36 -21.21 8.50
N THR A 39 -17.19 -20.29 8.03
CA THR A 39 -18.36 -20.60 7.22
C THR A 39 -17.97 -21.26 5.90
N ALA A 40 -16.92 -20.76 5.23
CA ALA A 40 -16.39 -21.31 4.00
C ALA A 40 -15.95 -22.78 4.13
N GLN A 41 -15.34 -23.14 5.26
CA GLN A 41 -14.90 -24.50 5.52
C GLN A 41 -16.07 -25.48 5.72
N GLN A 42 -17.20 -24.99 6.25
CA GLN A 42 -18.38 -25.80 6.56
C GLN A 42 -19.43 -25.83 5.44
N ALA A 43 -19.31 -24.95 4.44
CA ALA A 43 -20.30 -24.75 3.37
C ALA A 43 -20.58 -25.98 2.49
N PHE A 44 -19.70 -26.99 2.49
CA PHE A 44 -19.76 -28.13 1.57
C PHE A 44 -20.22 -29.45 2.24
N GLY A 45 -20.79 -29.37 3.44
CA GLY A 45 -21.23 -30.54 4.20
C GLY A 45 -20.06 -31.44 4.64
N LYS A 46 -20.35 -32.47 5.44
CA LYS A 46 -19.33 -33.24 6.17
C LYS A 46 -18.21 -33.83 5.29
N ILE A 47 -18.53 -34.29 4.08
CA ILE A 47 -17.57 -34.87 3.12
C ILE A 47 -16.86 -33.76 2.31
N GLY A 48 -17.55 -32.70 1.93
CA GLY A 48 -16.98 -31.61 1.15
C GLY A 48 -16.10 -30.67 1.98
N SER A 49 -16.32 -30.59 3.29
CA SER A 49 -15.55 -29.73 4.20
C SER A 49 -14.06 -30.07 4.25
N SER A 50 -13.68 -31.35 4.19
CA SER A 50 -12.27 -31.77 4.21
C SER A 50 -11.55 -31.60 2.87
N THR A 51 -12.28 -31.27 1.79
CA THR A 51 -11.74 -31.13 0.44
C THR A 51 -12.00 -29.72 -0.08
N VAL A 52 -13.18 -29.49 -0.65
CA VAL A 52 -13.56 -28.22 -1.28
C VAL A 52 -13.65 -27.09 -0.24
N GLY A 53 -14.21 -27.37 0.95
CA GLY A 53 -14.28 -26.39 2.03
C GLY A 53 -12.92 -25.93 2.52
N ALA A 54 -12.00 -26.87 2.73
CA ALA A 54 -10.61 -26.56 3.10
C ALA A 54 -9.88 -25.77 2.01
N ALA A 55 -10.02 -26.15 0.73
CA ALA A 55 -9.41 -25.42 -0.38
C ALA A 55 -9.98 -24.01 -0.55
N TYR A 56 -11.29 -23.85 -0.34
CA TYR A 56 -11.95 -22.56 -0.40
C TYR A 56 -11.51 -21.63 0.74
N ALA A 57 -11.47 -22.14 1.97
CA ALA A 57 -10.96 -21.41 3.13
C ALA A 57 -9.48 -21.00 2.94
N ALA A 58 -8.64 -21.88 2.39
CA ALA A 58 -7.24 -21.56 2.09
C ALA A 58 -7.12 -20.45 1.02
N THR A 59 -7.98 -20.46 0.00
CA THR A 59 -8.01 -19.42 -1.04
C THR A 59 -8.41 -18.07 -0.45
N LEU A 60 -9.40 -18.05 0.45
CA LEU A 60 -9.83 -16.84 1.14
C LEU A 60 -8.75 -16.30 2.08
N ALA A 61 -8.03 -17.16 2.80
CA ALA A 61 -6.91 -16.75 3.62
C ALA A 61 -5.77 -16.14 2.78
N ALA A 62 -5.45 -16.75 1.63
CA ALA A 62 -4.46 -16.22 0.70
C ALA A 62 -4.88 -14.86 0.10
N ARG A 63 -6.18 -14.66 -0.11
CA ARG A 63 -6.74 -13.36 -0.56
C ARG A 63 -6.53 -12.27 0.50
N ASP A 64 -6.83 -12.56 1.76
CA ASP A 64 -6.60 -11.60 2.85
C ASP A 64 -5.11 -11.24 2.98
N GLU A 65 -4.23 -12.25 2.96
CA GLU A 65 -2.78 -12.06 2.99
C GLU A 65 -2.28 -11.18 1.83
N LEU A 66 -2.82 -11.39 0.63
CA LEU A 66 -2.53 -10.54 -0.52
C LEU A 66 -2.92 -9.08 -0.25
N GLY A 67 -4.07 -8.83 0.37
CA GLY A 67 -4.50 -7.50 0.80
C GLY A 67 -3.49 -6.83 1.74
N GLN A 68 -3.01 -7.57 2.74
CA GLN A 68 -1.98 -7.06 3.66
C GLN A 68 -0.67 -6.70 2.91
N ARG A 69 -0.24 -7.57 1.99
CA ARG A 69 0.99 -7.36 1.21
C ARG A 69 0.88 -6.17 0.27
N MET A 70 -0.26 -5.98 -0.39
CA MET A 70 -0.52 -4.82 -1.26
C MET A 70 -0.53 -3.52 -0.45
N SER A 71 -1.17 -3.53 0.71
CA SER A 71 -1.16 -2.39 1.64
C SER A 71 0.25 -2.02 2.09
N ALA A 72 1.04 -3.01 2.53
CA ALA A 72 2.42 -2.78 2.94
C ALA A 72 3.28 -2.22 1.80
N ASN A 73 3.06 -2.68 0.56
CA ASN A 73 3.76 -2.15 -0.61
C ASN A 73 3.38 -0.69 -0.87
N ALA A 74 2.09 -0.37 -0.88
CA ALA A 74 1.60 0.99 -1.08
C ALA A 74 2.15 1.97 -0.02
N GLN A 75 2.17 1.58 1.26
CA GLN A 75 2.80 2.36 2.33
C GLN A 75 4.30 2.56 2.11
N ALA A 76 5.01 1.52 1.64
CA ALA A 76 6.43 1.63 1.34
C ALA A 76 6.71 2.63 0.20
N VAL A 77 5.84 2.69 -0.82
CA VAL A 77 5.92 3.69 -1.89
C VAL A 77 5.69 5.10 -1.34
N ALA A 78 4.62 5.31 -0.56
CA ALA A 78 4.33 6.62 0.07
C ALA A 78 5.51 7.11 0.92
N ALA A 79 6.08 6.22 1.75
CA ALA A 79 7.23 6.52 2.58
C ALA A 79 8.48 6.83 1.75
N HIS A 80 8.69 6.15 0.63
CA HIS A 80 9.79 6.44 -0.29
C HIS A 80 9.66 7.83 -0.91
N ILE A 81 8.48 8.18 -1.42
CA ILE A 81 8.21 9.52 -1.99
C ILE A 81 8.53 10.61 -0.97
N ARG A 82 8.02 10.49 0.26
CA ARG A 82 8.27 11.45 1.34
C ARG A 82 9.76 11.64 1.64
N ARG A 83 10.53 10.56 1.70
CA ARG A 83 11.98 10.62 1.92
C ARG A 83 12.70 11.31 0.76
N SER A 84 12.32 11.01 -0.48
CA SER A 84 12.92 11.62 -1.67
C SER A 84 12.62 13.12 -1.75
N VAL A 85 11.37 13.53 -1.47
CA VAL A 85 10.97 14.94 -1.39
C VAL A 85 11.74 15.68 -0.31
N GLN A 86 11.83 15.11 0.89
CA GLN A 86 12.59 15.71 2.00
C GLN A 86 14.06 15.91 1.62
N THR A 87 14.68 14.89 1.02
CA THR A 87 16.06 14.94 0.54
C THR A 87 16.27 16.07 -0.47
N TYR A 88 15.34 16.24 -1.41
CA TYR A 88 15.39 17.32 -2.38
C TYR A 88 15.26 18.71 -1.72
N VAL A 89 14.30 18.87 -0.81
CA VAL A 89 14.08 20.15 -0.10
C VAL A 89 15.30 20.55 0.72
N ASP A 90 15.94 19.60 1.41
CA ASP A 90 17.14 19.87 2.19
C ASP A 90 18.32 20.24 1.29
N GLN A 91 18.53 19.53 0.18
CA GLN A 91 19.58 19.88 -0.80
C GLN A 91 19.37 21.26 -1.42
N GLU A 92 18.13 21.60 -1.76
CA GLU A 92 17.83 22.92 -2.32
C GLU A 92 18.06 24.03 -1.29
N ARG A 93 17.72 23.79 -0.01
CA ARG A 93 18.02 24.73 1.08
C ARG A 93 19.53 24.94 1.23
N ASP A 94 20.32 23.87 1.23
CA ASP A 94 21.77 23.94 1.38
C ASP A 94 22.41 24.68 0.19
N ASN A 95 21.97 24.39 -1.03
CA ASN A 95 22.42 25.08 -2.24
C ASN A 95 22.12 26.58 -2.18
N GLN A 96 20.92 26.97 -1.75
CA GLN A 96 20.55 28.38 -1.61
C GLN A 96 21.36 29.11 -0.53
N GLN A 97 21.77 28.41 0.54
CA GLN A 97 22.66 28.97 1.55
C GLN A 97 24.08 29.20 1.00
N MET A 98 24.65 28.20 0.31
CA MET A 98 25.98 28.30 -0.31
C MET A 98 26.07 29.40 -1.37
N LEU A 99 25.00 29.62 -2.13
CA LEU A 99 24.96 30.69 -3.15
C LEU A 99 24.79 32.10 -2.55
N ARG A 100 24.42 32.22 -1.27
CA ARG A 100 24.23 33.49 -0.56
C ARG A 100 25.44 33.88 0.31
N SER A 101 26.32 32.92 0.63
CA SER A 101 27.58 33.13 1.35
C SER A 101 28.73 33.49 0.41
#